data_AF-C3Y7E7-F1
#
_entry.id   AF-C3Y7E7-F1
#
_cell.length_a   1.000
_cell.length_b   1.000
_cell.length_c   1.000
_cell.angle_alpha   90.00
_cell.angle_beta   90.00
_cell.angle_gamma   90.00
#
_symmetry.space_group_name_H-M   'P 1'
#
loop_
_entity.id
_entity.type
_entity.pdbx_description
1 polymer ?
#
loop_
_entity_poly.entity_id
_entity_poly.type
_entity_poly.pdbx_seq_one_letter_code
_entity_poly.pdbx_strand_id
1 'polypeptide(L)'
;MGSKLSHGVDMVEEGGERSRGSSPLPTPQTIQFDTVETRLLKNPFPGYEGFLIEKVGQNGRAAGQVVRTEHVTPENKHKVIVLVYTYTCASPVDGTYVVLQFQQSEKYFAAHKNQPGKLILRKRGWNPGNAEDITTTADRRVFLMKPNQLGSRDLVFASRGSFRHVITVFQNIRRVAELEDKGTETAVESQLYQLDFPVLRRAKGRPEGETTGDYLEVVPFPFKPQEGADEQSEQCPDQQE
;
A
#
# COMPACT_ATOMS: atom_id res chain seq x y z
N MET A 1 54.55 61.26 8.43
CA MET A 1 53.14 61.33 7.97
C MET A 1 52.86 60.08 7.16
N GLY A 2 51.94 59.24 7.62
CA GLY A 2 51.66 57.95 7.00
C GLY A 2 50.58 57.24 7.80
N SER A 3 49.33 57.51 7.43
CA SER A 3 48.13 56.94 8.02
C SER A 3 48.05 55.44 7.70
N LYS A 4 47.82 54.60 8.71
CA LYS A 4 47.31 53.24 8.52
C LYS A 4 46.03 53.08 9.33
N LEU A 5 44.94 52.91 8.58
CA LEU A 5 43.59 52.63 9.05
C LEU A 5 43.54 51.17 9.53
N SER A 6 43.11 50.97 10.77
CA SER A 6 42.68 49.67 11.30
C SER A 6 41.20 49.49 10.99
N HIS A 7 40.85 48.52 10.15
CA HIS A 7 39.49 47.99 10.06
C HIS A 7 39.40 46.77 10.98
N GLY A 8 38.68 46.93 12.09
CA GLY A 8 38.17 45.81 12.86
C GLY A 8 36.99 45.21 12.11
N VAL A 9 37.08 43.91 11.81
CA VAL A 9 35.96 43.12 11.31
C VAL A 9 35.37 42.42 12.53
N ASP A 10 34.24 42.92 13.01
CA ASP A 10 33.43 42.19 13.99
C ASP A 10 32.82 40.97 13.29
N MET A 11 33.27 39.79 13.69
CA MET A 11 32.56 38.54 13.40
C MET A 11 31.29 38.51 14.25
N VAL A 12 30.15 38.76 13.61
CA VAL A 12 28.84 38.40 14.16
C VAL A 12 28.62 36.92 13.84
N GLU A 13 28.77 36.06 14.86
CA GLU A 13 28.23 34.70 14.83
C GLU A 13 26.70 34.80 14.79
N GLU A 14 26.11 34.73 13.59
CA GLU A 14 24.71 34.35 13.44
C GLU A 14 24.57 32.86 13.75
N GLY A 15 24.44 32.55 15.04
CA GLY A 15 23.88 31.31 15.56
C GLY A 15 22.41 31.19 15.17
N GLY A 16 22.14 30.94 13.89
CA GLY A 16 20.83 30.60 13.38
C GLY A 16 20.49 29.15 13.73
N GLU A 17 20.21 28.87 15.00
CA GLU A 17 19.49 27.66 15.40
C GLU A 17 18.10 27.71 14.76
N ARG A 18 17.99 27.15 13.56
CA ARG A 18 16.72 26.71 12.99
C ARG A 18 16.20 25.60 13.89
N SER A 19 15.52 26.01 14.96
CA SER A 19 14.66 25.17 15.78
C SER A 19 13.66 24.52 14.84
N ARG A 20 14.01 23.31 14.36
CA ARG A 20 13.09 22.44 13.62
C ARG A 20 12.00 22.11 14.61
N GLY A 21 10.89 22.85 14.54
CA GLY A 21 9.68 22.62 15.30
C GLY A 21 9.28 21.16 15.17
N SER A 22 9.63 20.38 16.18
CA SER A 22 9.15 19.02 16.38
C SER A 22 7.68 19.14 16.75
N SER A 23 6.80 19.19 15.73
CA SER A 23 5.37 19.05 15.95
C SER A 23 5.15 17.83 16.83
N PRO A 24 4.41 17.95 17.93
CA PRO A 24 4.23 16.84 18.87
C PRO A 24 3.63 15.65 18.11
N LEU A 25 4.20 14.46 18.32
CA LEU A 25 3.59 13.21 17.89
C LEU A 25 2.17 13.18 18.47
N PRO A 26 1.13 12.94 17.66
CA PRO A 26 -0.20 12.94 18.23
C PRO A 26 -0.37 11.77 19.18
N THR A 27 -1.17 12.03 20.20
CA THR A 27 -1.54 11.08 21.23
C THR A 27 -2.23 9.87 20.59
N PRO A 28 -1.87 8.63 20.99
CA PRO A 28 -2.61 7.44 20.58
C PRO A 28 -4.10 7.59 20.86
N GLN A 29 -4.91 7.14 19.92
CA GLN A 29 -6.38 7.13 20.01
C GLN A 29 -6.86 5.70 20.20
N THR A 30 -8.00 5.56 20.87
CA THR A 30 -8.73 4.29 20.95
C THR A 30 -9.50 4.09 19.65
N ILE A 31 -9.38 2.89 19.09
CA ILE A 31 -10.06 2.47 17.86
C ILE A 31 -10.76 1.13 18.10
N GLN A 32 -11.76 0.84 17.29
CA GLN A 32 -12.51 -0.41 17.34
C GLN A 32 -12.63 -0.98 15.92
N PHE A 33 -12.38 -2.29 15.77
CA PHE A 33 -12.54 -2.96 14.50
C PHE A 33 -13.97 -2.81 13.96
N ASP A 34 -14.08 -2.61 12.65
CA ASP A 34 -15.33 -2.38 11.94
C ASP A 34 -15.57 -3.47 10.91
N THR A 35 -14.76 -3.51 9.86
CA THR A 35 -14.89 -4.52 8.80
C THR A 35 -13.54 -4.89 8.20
N VAL A 36 -13.51 -6.00 7.45
CA VAL A 36 -12.36 -6.42 6.66
C VAL A 36 -12.81 -6.67 5.23
N GLU A 37 -12.07 -6.08 4.28
CA GLU A 37 -12.38 -6.18 2.87
C GLU A 37 -11.17 -6.59 2.04
N THR A 38 -11.40 -7.37 0.99
CA THR A 38 -10.37 -7.73 0.03
C THR A 38 -10.25 -6.65 -1.05
N ARG A 39 -9.04 -6.14 -1.27
CA ARG A 39 -8.72 -5.07 -2.21
C ARG A 39 -7.41 -5.30 -2.95
N LEU A 40 -7.22 -4.53 -4.02
CA LEU A 40 -5.95 -4.30 -4.68
C LEU A 40 -5.50 -2.87 -4.37
N LEU A 41 -4.24 -2.69 -3.96
CA LEU A 41 -3.64 -1.36 -3.82
C LEU A 41 -2.93 -1.01 -5.13
N LYS A 42 -3.58 -0.18 -5.95
CA LYS A 42 -3.08 0.27 -7.24
C LYS A 42 -2.54 1.69 -7.11
N ASN A 43 -1.34 1.97 -7.61
CA ASN A 43 -0.93 3.33 -7.93
C ASN A 43 -1.30 3.58 -9.42
N PRO A 44 -2.16 4.55 -9.75
CA PRO A 44 -2.64 4.74 -11.12
C PRO A 44 -1.81 5.73 -11.95
N PHE A 45 -0.75 6.33 -11.39
CA PHE A 45 -0.09 7.49 -12.01
C PHE A 45 1.06 7.08 -12.96
N PRO A 46 1.23 7.77 -14.10
CA PRO A 46 2.34 7.49 -15.03
C PRO A 46 3.71 7.46 -14.34
N GLY A 47 4.52 6.47 -14.67
CA GLY A 47 5.83 6.23 -14.04
C GLY A 47 5.78 5.52 -12.67
N TYR A 48 4.60 5.45 -12.05
CA TYR A 48 4.34 4.73 -10.80
C TYR A 48 3.21 3.70 -10.96
N GLU A 49 2.69 3.50 -12.17
CA GLU A 49 1.53 2.66 -12.41
C GLU A 49 1.80 1.21 -11.99
N GLY A 50 0.89 0.63 -11.22
CA GLY A 50 0.98 -0.78 -10.86
C GLY A 50 0.41 -1.10 -9.50
N PHE A 51 0.73 -2.29 -9.01
CA PHE A 51 0.19 -2.83 -7.76
C PHE A 51 1.30 -3.04 -6.74
N LEU A 52 0.96 -2.89 -5.46
CA LEU A 52 1.84 -3.33 -4.39
C LEU A 52 1.87 -4.86 -4.32
N ILE A 53 3.07 -5.42 -4.23
CA ILE A 53 3.31 -6.85 -4.12
C ILE A 53 4.43 -7.12 -3.12
N GLU A 54 4.38 -8.28 -2.46
CA GLU A 54 5.51 -8.73 -1.67
C GLU A 54 6.72 -9.04 -2.57
N LYS A 55 7.86 -8.47 -2.22
CA LYS A 55 9.14 -8.74 -2.87
C LYS A 55 9.57 -10.18 -2.62
N VAL A 56 9.83 -10.90 -3.71
CA VAL A 56 10.50 -12.20 -3.66
C VAL A 56 11.99 -11.95 -3.45
N GLY A 57 12.53 -12.49 -2.36
CA GLY A 57 13.96 -12.49 -2.05
C GLY A 57 14.71 -13.59 -2.79
N GLN A 58 15.99 -13.74 -2.47
CA GLN A 58 16.83 -14.78 -3.06
C GLN A 58 16.27 -16.17 -2.76
N ASN A 59 16.33 -17.07 -3.74
CA ASN A 59 15.83 -18.45 -3.67
C ASN A 59 14.30 -18.56 -3.44
N GLY A 60 13.52 -17.58 -3.89
CA GLY A 60 12.06 -17.62 -3.79
C GLY A 60 11.51 -17.32 -2.39
N ARG A 61 12.37 -17.05 -1.40
CA ARG A 61 11.94 -16.71 -0.04
C ARG A 61 11.44 -15.28 0.02
N ALA A 62 10.31 -15.08 0.69
CA ALA A 62 9.68 -13.78 0.82
C ALA A 62 10.56 -12.79 1.62
N ALA A 63 10.95 -11.66 1.02
CA ALA A 63 11.96 -10.74 1.57
C ALA A 63 11.47 -9.90 2.76
N GLY A 64 10.16 -9.93 3.07
CA GLY A 64 9.57 -9.08 4.11
C GLY A 64 9.53 -7.60 3.71
N GLN A 65 9.51 -7.32 2.41
CA GLN A 65 9.53 -5.99 1.82
C GLN A 65 8.44 -5.88 0.75
N VAL A 66 7.96 -4.67 0.50
CA VAL A 66 6.97 -4.36 -0.53
C VAL A 66 7.69 -3.76 -1.73
N VAL A 67 7.26 -4.10 -2.95
CA VAL A 67 7.69 -3.45 -4.20
C VAL A 67 6.46 -3.17 -5.07
N ARG A 68 6.66 -2.40 -6.14
CA ARG A 68 5.67 -2.20 -7.21
C ARG A 68 5.85 -3.27 -8.29
N THR A 69 4.74 -3.82 -8.77
CA THR A 69 4.69 -4.59 -10.03
C THR A 69 3.78 -3.88 -11.02
N GLU A 70 4.25 -3.71 -12.25
CA GLU A 70 3.49 -3.05 -13.33
C GLU A 70 2.38 -3.97 -13.88
N HIS A 71 2.60 -5.28 -13.81
CA HIS A 71 1.69 -6.28 -14.36
C HIS A 71 1.27 -7.31 -13.33
N VAL A 72 -0.02 -7.64 -13.37
CA VAL A 72 -0.58 -8.78 -12.67
C VAL A 72 -0.61 -9.95 -13.64
N THR A 73 0.18 -10.98 -13.38
CA THR A 73 0.30 -12.20 -14.19
C THR A 73 -0.36 -13.38 -13.49
N PRO A 74 -0.66 -14.49 -14.20
CA PRO A 74 -1.18 -15.71 -13.58
C PRO A 74 -0.33 -16.20 -12.38
N GLU A 75 0.98 -15.98 -12.41
CA GLU A 75 1.94 -16.41 -11.39
C GLU A 75 1.95 -15.49 -10.15
N ASN A 76 1.52 -14.24 -10.27
CA ASN A 76 1.63 -13.24 -9.19
C ASN A 76 0.29 -12.64 -8.73
N LYS A 77 -0.82 -12.91 -9.42
CA LYS A 77 -2.15 -12.35 -9.14
C LYS A 77 -2.69 -12.54 -7.73
N HIS A 78 -2.31 -13.62 -7.08
CA HIS A 78 -2.71 -13.90 -5.71
C HIS A 78 -1.83 -13.15 -4.67
N LYS A 79 -0.68 -12.61 -5.10
CA LYS A 79 0.31 -11.92 -4.25
C LYS A 79 0.04 -10.43 -4.11
N VAL A 80 -0.80 -9.86 -4.97
CA VAL A 80 -1.20 -8.44 -4.95
C VAL A 80 -2.46 -8.19 -4.13
N ILE A 81 -3.10 -9.26 -3.65
CA ILE A 81 -4.36 -9.17 -2.91
C ILE A 81 -4.08 -8.77 -1.47
N VAL A 82 -4.73 -7.70 -1.01
CA VAL A 82 -4.59 -7.14 0.32
C VAL A 82 -5.91 -7.21 1.06
N LEU A 83 -5.89 -7.72 2.28
CA LEU A 83 -6.97 -7.53 3.25
C LEU A 83 -6.79 -6.15 3.91
N VAL A 84 -7.85 -5.35 3.86
CA VAL A 84 -7.93 -4.02 4.45
C VAL A 84 -8.88 -4.12 5.63
N TYR A 85 -8.32 -4.13 6.84
CA TYR A 85 -9.10 -4.07 8.08
C TYR A 85 -9.35 -2.60 8.38
N THR A 86 -10.61 -2.18 8.54
CA THR A 86 -11.00 -0.82 8.90
C THR A 86 -11.37 -0.75 10.37
N TYR A 87 -11.19 0.43 10.94
CA TYR A 87 -11.51 0.69 12.35
C TYR A 87 -12.24 2.02 12.48
N THR A 88 -13.22 2.04 13.38
CA THR A 88 -13.88 3.26 13.83
C THR A 88 -13.08 3.93 14.95
N CYS A 89 -13.22 5.25 15.06
CA CYS A 89 -12.61 6.07 16.10
C CYS A 89 -13.64 7.09 16.59
N ALA A 90 -13.82 7.22 17.91
CA ALA A 90 -14.76 8.18 18.48
C ALA A 90 -14.29 9.63 18.31
N SER A 91 -12.97 9.85 18.24
CA SER A 91 -12.41 11.18 17.98
C SER A 91 -12.50 11.51 16.49
N PRO A 92 -12.86 12.76 16.12
CA PRO A 92 -12.90 13.17 14.73
C PRO A 92 -11.51 13.06 14.11
N VAL A 93 -11.44 12.35 12.99
CA VAL A 93 -10.23 12.17 12.19
C VAL A 93 -10.56 12.37 10.73
N ASP A 94 -9.64 12.99 10.01
CA ASP A 94 -9.73 13.19 8.57
C ASP A 94 -9.31 11.90 7.84
N GLY A 95 -10.15 10.87 7.88
CA GLY A 95 -9.87 9.58 7.22
C GLY A 95 -10.24 8.38 8.08
N THR A 96 -9.77 7.21 7.66
CA THR A 96 -10.12 5.92 8.27
C THR A 96 -8.86 5.21 8.73
N TYR A 97 -8.85 4.72 9.98
CA TYR A 97 -7.75 3.87 10.43
C TYR A 97 -7.86 2.49 9.80
N VAL A 98 -6.74 2.00 9.29
CA VAL A 98 -6.66 0.72 8.60
C VAL A 98 -5.44 -0.08 8.99
N VAL A 99 -5.55 -1.40 8.85
CA VAL A 99 -4.43 -2.33 8.83
C VAL A 99 -4.44 -3.05 7.48
N LEU A 100 -3.26 -3.13 6.86
CA LEU A 100 -3.07 -3.78 5.56
C LEU A 100 -2.35 -5.12 5.74
N GLN A 101 -2.84 -6.17 5.11
CA GLN A 101 -2.22 -7.51 5.14
C GLN A 101 -2.25 -8.14 3.76
N PHE A 102 -1.14 -8.68 3.26
CA PHE A 102 -1.20 -9.52 2.06
C PHE A 102 -1.96 -10.81 2.36
N GLN A 103 -3.01 -11.10 1.59
CA GLN A 103 -3.92 -12.22 1.86
C GLN A 103 -3.17 -13.58 1.79
N GLN A 104 -2.32 -13.78 0.78
CA GLN A 104 -1.61 -15.06 0.63
C GLN A 104 -0.52 -15.28 1.67
N SER A 105 0.34 -14.27 1.92
CA SER A 105 1.48 -14.45 2.83
C SER A 105 1.12 -14.20 4.29
N GLU A 106 -0.08 -13.68 4.56
CA GLU A 106 -0.59 -13.27 5.86
C GLU A 106 0.32 -12.24 6.56
N LYS A 107 1.17 -11.53 5.81
CA LYS A 107 2.08 -10.54 6.36
C LYS A 107 1.42 -9.17 6.42
N TYR A 108 1.48 -8.56 7.60
CA TYR A 108 1.03 -7.20 7.83
C TYR A 108 2.06 -6.18 7.36
N PHE A 109 1.57 -5.10 6.76
CA PHE A 109 2.33 -3.87 6.58
C PHE A 109 2.52 -3.22 7.94
N ALA A 110 3.72 -2.70 8.20
CA ALA A 110 3.98 -1.98 9.43
C ALA A 110 5.17 -1.03 9.31
N ALA A 111 5.17 0.00 10.14
CA ALA A 111 6.37 0.81 10.38
C ALA A 111 7.40 0.02 11.22
N HIS A 112 8.68 0.12 10.85
CA HIS A 112 9.75 -0.49 11.63
C HIS A 112 9.94 0.24 12.97
N LYS A 113 10.07 -0.53 14.08
CA LYS A 113 10.10 0.01 15.46
C LYS A 113 11.20 1.06 15.67
N ASN A 114 12.37 0.81 15.09
CA ASN A 114 13.56 1.64 15.31
C ASN A 114 13.88 2.53 14.09
N GLN A 115 13.12 2.43 13.00
CA GLN A 115 13.36 3.15 11.75
C GLN A 115 12.00 3.53 11.17
N PRO A 116 11.37 4.60 11.66
CA PRO A 116 9.98 4.93 11.31
C PRO A 116 9.76 5.21 9.81
N GLY A 117 10.81 5.60 9.07
CA GLY A 117 10.78 5.73 7.61
C GLY A 117 10.84 4.40 6.84
N LYS A 118 10.98 3.26 7.53
CA LYS A 118 11.08 1.94 6.90
C LYS A 118 9.76 1.18 7.00
N LEU A 119 9.19 0.86 5.83
CA LEU A 119 8.08 -0.07 5.69
C LEU A 119 8.58 -1.52 5.76
N ILE A 120 7.90 -2.37 6.52
CA ILE A 120 8.21 -3.79 6.63
C ILE A 120 6.96 -4.65 6.48
N LEU A 121 7.16 -5.90 6.06
CA LEU A 121 6.14 -6.96 6.07
C LEU A 121 6.49 -8.03 7.11
N ARG A 122 5.54 -8.35 7.99
CA ARG A 122 5.76 -9.37 9.02
C ARG A 122 4.47 -10.09 9.41
N LYS A 123 4.55 -11.44 9.45
CA LYS A 123 3.41 -12.33 9.76
C LYS A 123 3.16 -12.49 11.27
N ARG A 124 4.22 -12.71 12.06
CA ARG A 124 4.15 -13.08 13.49
C ARG A 124 4.88 -12.11 14.41
N GLY A 125 4.64 -12.21 15.70
CA GLY A 125 5.31 -11.39 16.72
C GLY A 125 4.63 -10.04 16.95
N TRP A 126 3.33 -10.01 16.75
CA TRP A 126 2.45 -8.88 17.04
C TRP A 126 1.71 -9.13 18.35
N ASN A 127 1.41 -8.05 19.08
CA ASN A 127 0.55 -8.08 20.24
C ASN A 127 -0.40 -6.87 20.16
N PRO A 128 -1.71 -7.08 19.92
CA PRO A 128 -2.37 -8.37 19.75
C PRO A 128 -1.93 -9.11 18.48
N GLY A 129 -2.11 -10.43 18.44
CA GLY A 129 -1.75 -11.25 17.29
C GLY A 129 -2.61 -10.92 16.06
N ASN A 130 -3.93 -10.93 16.25
CA ASN A 130 -4.89 -10.62 15.19
C ASN A 130 -5.03 -9.12 15.00
N ALA A 131 -5.41 -8.70 13.79
CA ALA A 131 -5.68 -7.30 13.50
C ALA A 131 -6.97 -6.83 14.17
N GLU A 132 -8.03 -7.64 14.16
CA GLU A 132 -9.36 -7.31 14.70
C GLU A 132 -9.32 -6.94 16.20
N ASP A 133 -8.36 -7.49 16.94
CA ASP A 133 -8.17 -7.24 18.37
C ASP A 133 -7.41 -5.92 18.67
N ILE A 134 -6.93 -5.20 17.64
CA ILE A 134 -6.20 -3.94 17.84
C ILE A 134 -7.17 -2.86 18.31
N THR A 135 -6.88 -2.28 19.47
CA THR A 135 -7.71 -1.24 20.10
C THR A 135 -7.08 0.14 20.13
N THR A 136 -5.85 0.29 19.59
CA THR A 136 -5.12 1.56 19.65
C THR A 136 -4.35 1.88 18.38
N THR A 137 -4.34 3.16 18.00
CA THR A 137 -3.50 3.68 16.89
C THR A 137 -2.00 3.68 17.21
N ALA A 138 -1.61 3.27 18.43
CA ALA A 138 -0.22 3.02 18.76
C ALA A 138 0.37 1.77 18.09
N ASP A 139 -0.45 0.84 17.61
CA ASP A 139 0.03 -0.33 16.90
C ASP A 139 0.76 0.09 15.60
N ARG A 140 1.93 -0.50 15.34
CA ARG A 140 2.77 -0.14 14.18
C ARG A 140 2.20 -0.63 12.85
N ARG A 141 1.19 -1.50 12.88
CA ARG A 141 0.43 -1.96 11.73
C ARG A 141 -0.67 -0.97 11.31
N VAL A 142 -1.04 -0.03 12.19
CA VAL A 142 -2.12 0.92 11.93
C VAL A 142 -1.62 2.08 11.10
N PHE A 143 -2.31 2.30 9.97
CA PHE A 143 -2.16 3.44 9.09
C PHE A 143 -3.45 4.26 9.11
N LEU A 144 -3.34 5.55 8.80
CA LEU A 144 -4.48 6.41 8.53
C LEU A 144 -4.63 6.55 7.01
N MET A 145 -5.71 6.01 6.47
CA MET A 145 -6.10 6.11 5.07
C MET A 145 -6.87 7.42 4.87
N LYS A 146 -6.32 8.33 4.07
CA LYS A 146 -6.88 9.68 3.87
C LYS A 146 -7.11 9.93 2.39
N PRO A 147 -8.23 10.55 1.98
CA PRO A 147 -8.36 11.07 0.63
C PRO A 147 -7.32 12.16 0.40
N ASN A 148 -6.72 12.21 -0.79
CA ASN A 148 -5.77 13.25 -1.15
C ASN A 148 -6.43 14.63 -1.21
N GLN A 149 -7.66 14.66 -1.73
CA GLN A 149 -8.52 15.83 -1.82
C GLN A 149 -9.96 15.39 -1.55
N LEU A 150 -10.80 16.30 -1.05
CA LEU A 150 -12.20 16.01 -0.79
C LEU A 150 -12.90 15.51 -2.06
N GLY A 151 -13.50 14.32 -2.01
CA GLY A 151 -14.17 13.69 -3.16
C GLY A 151 -13.23 12.97 -4.14
N SER A 152 -11.91 12.97 -3.93
CA SER A 152 -10.99 12.17 -4.73
C SER A 152 -11.04 10.69 -4.33
N ARG A 153 -10.86 9.81 -5.33
CA ARG A 153 -10.64 8.37 -5.12
C ARG A 153 -9.19 8.04 -4.77
N ASP A 154 -8.29 9.02 -4.89
CA ASP A 154 -6.87 8.84 -4.59
C ASP A 154 -6.63 8.97 -3.10
N LEU A 155 -5.96 7.98 -2.56
CA LEU A 155 -5.75 7.75 -1.14
C LEU A 155 -4.26 7.81 -0.81
N VAL A 156 -3.98 8.31 0.40
CA VAL A 156 -2.66 8.27 1.02
C VAL A 156 -2.75 7.43 2.28
N PHE A 157 -1.74 6.58 2.51
CA PHE A 157 -1.64 5.75 3.72
C PHE A 157 -0.55 6.29 4.64
N ALA A 158 -0.95 7.07 5.64
CA ALA A 158 -0.03 7.66 6.59
C ALA A 158 0.27 6.71 7.76
N SER A 159 1.54 6.45 8.04
CA SER A 159 1.99 5.72 9.22
C SER A 159 1.72 6.56 10.48
N ARG A 160 1.06 5.95 11.49
CA ARG A 160 0.88 6.46 12.86
C ARG A 160 1.05 7.98 13.04
N GLY A 161 -0.04 8.74 13.12
CA GLY A 161 -0.10 10.04 13.81
C GLY A 161 0.75 11.22 13.27
N SER A 162 1.96 10.98 12.82
CA SER A 162 2.68 11.88 11.96
C SER A 162 2.02 11.79 10.59
N PHE A 163 1.20 12.78 10.24
CA PHE A 163 0.72 12.98 8.86
C PHE A 163 1.84 13.12 7.83
N ARG A 164 3.10 13.07 8.28
CA ARG A 164 4.28 13.21 7.45
C ARG A 164 4.60 11.89 6.76
N HIS A 165 4.73 10.76 7.45
CA HIS A 165 5.27 9.55 6.80
C HIS A 165 4.19 8.71 6.10
N VAL A 166 4.31 8.51 4.79
CA VAL A 166 3.31 7.83 3.96
C VAL A 166 3.94 6.74 3.10
N ILE A 167 3.16 5.69 2.79
CA ILE A 167 3.61 4.60 1.93
C ILE A 167 3.98 5.15 0.56
N THR A 168 5.25 5.01 0.17
CA THR A 168 5.81 5.60 -1.05
C THR A 168 6.44 4.52 -1.92
N VAL A 169 6.09 4.49 -3.21
CA VAL A 169 6.74 3.64 -4.22
C VAL A 169 7.72 4.44 -5.07
N PHE A 170 8.50 3.77 -5.91
CA PHE A 170 9.50 4.41 -6.74
C PHE A 170 9.39 3.97 -8.19
N GLN A 171 9.83 4.82 -9.11
CA GLN A 171 9.85 4.51 -10.54
C GLN A 171 10.64 3.23 -10.82
N ASN A 172 11.79 3.05 -10.16
CA ASN A 172 12.52 1.79 -10.18
C ASN A 172 11.73 0.71 -9.42
N ILE A 173 11.07 -0.19 -10.15
CA ILE A 173 10.26 -1.29 -9.61
C ILE A 173 11.01 -2.23 -8.66
N ARG A 174 12.35 -2.26 -8.71
CA ARG A 174 13.17 -3.10 -7.82
C ARG A 174 13.42 -2.44 -6.47
N ARG A 175 13.25 -1.12 -6.38
CA ARG A 175 13.37 -0.36 -5.13
C ARG A 175 12.15 -0.68 -4.27
N VAL A 176 12.42 -0.93 -3.00
CA VAL A 176 11.40 -1.29 -2.02
C VAL A 176 10.58 -0.07 -1.67
N ALA A 177 9.29 -0.24 -1.43
CA ALA A 177 8.45 0.83 -0.91
C ALA A 177 8.91 1.21 0.51
N GLU A 178 8.83 2.50 0.82
CA GLU A 178 9.32 3.10 2.07
C GLU A 178 8.21 3.98 2.68
N LEU A 179 8.48 4.52 3.87
CA LEU A 179 7.64 5.53 4.50
C LEU A 179 8.37 6.87 4.40
N GLU A 180 7.96 7.71 3.45
CA GLU A 180 8.58 9.02 3.21
C GLU A 180 7.66 10.16 3.65
N ASP A 181 8.23 11.34 3.87
CA ASP A 181 7.46 12.53 4.20
C ASP A 181 6.52 12.91 3.03
N LYS A 182 5.28 13.30 3.37
CA LYS A 182 4.23 13.61 2.40
C LYS A 182 4.66 14.78 1.52
N GLY A 183 4.74 14.54 0.21
CA GLY A 183 5.01 15.58 -0.79
C GLY A 183 6.41 16.21 -0.76
N THR A 184 7.40 15.54 -0.16
CA THR A 184 8.80 16.01 -0.17
C THR A 184 9.70 15.07 -0.95
N GLU A 185 10.65 15.62 -1.73
CA GLU A 185 11.75 14.97 -2.49
C GLU A 185 11.34 13.96 -3.58
N THR A 186 10.24 13.21 -3.38
CA THR A 186 9.62 12.32 -4.34
C THR A 186 8.35 12.92 -4.94
N ALA A 187 8.00 12.47 -6.15
CA ALA A 187 6.79 12.93 -6.82
C ALA A 187 5.55 12.53 -6.01
N VAL A 188 4.61 13.46 -5.78
CA VAL A 188 3.40 13.23 -4.96
C VAL A 188 2.62 12.01 -5.44
N GLU A 189 2.60 11.80 -6.75
CA GLU A 189 1.97 10.67 -7.45
C GLU A 189 2.45 9.31 -6.93
N SER A 190 3.70 9.21 -6.46
CA SER A 190 4.28 7.99 -5.89
C SER A 190 3.68 7.58 -4.54
N GLN A 191 2.90 8.47 -3.93
CA GLN A 191 2.28 8.30 -2.61
C GLN A 191 0.75 8.12 -2.72
N LEU A 192 0.21 8.17 -3.94
CA LEU A 192 -1.23 8.11 -4.21
C LEU A 192 -1.64 6.72 -4.69
N TYR A 193 -2.73 6.21 -4.12
CA TYR A 193 -3.24 4.88 -4.42
C TYR A 193 -4.75 4.90 -4.61
N GLN A 194 -5.25 3.91 -5.32
CA GLN A 194 -6.66 3.57 -5.43
C GLN A 194 -6.88 2.17 -4.88
N LEU A 195 -7.99 1.99 -4.17
CA LEU A 195 -8.45 0.68 -3.72
C LEU A 195 -9.47 0.15 -4.71
N ASP A 196 -9.06 -0.89 -5.43
CA ASP A 196 -9.92 -1.58 -6.39
C ASP A 196 -10.38 -2.92 -5.82
N PHE A 197 -11.57 -3.36 -6.21
CA PHE A 197 -11.99 -4.73 -5.96
C PHE A 197 -11.23 -5.68 -6.89
N PRO A 198 -10.77 -6.84 -6.41
CA PRO A 198 -10.22 -7.85 -7.30
C PRO A 198 -11.30 -8.33 -8.27
N VAL A 199 -11.01 -8.29 -9.57
CA VAL A 199 -11.89 -8.90 -10.57
C VAL A 199 -11.71 -10.40 -10.49
N LEU A 200 -12.83 -11.12 -10.33
CA LEU A 200 -12.86 -12.57 -10.20
C LEU A 200 -13.46 -13.20 -11.46
N ARG A 201 -12.86 -14.30 -11.96
CA ARG A 201 -13.43 -15.13 -13.03
C ARG A 201 -13.40 -16.60 -12.63
N ARG A 202 -14.25 -17.42 -13.26
CA ARG A 202 -14.14 -18.89 -13.12
C ARG A 202 -12.76 -19.34 -13.62
N ALA A 203 -12.06 -20.14 -12.81
CA ALA A 203 -10.79 -20.72 -13.21
C ALA A 203 -10.99 -21.62 -14.45
N LYS A 204 -10.33 -21.30 -15.57
CA LYS A 204 -10.31 -22.16 -16.76
C LYS A 204 -9.16 -23.18 -16.61
N GLY A 205 -9.50 -24.47 -16.55
CA GLY A 205 -8.55 -25.59 -16.72
C GLY A 205 -7.75 -25.99 -15.48
N ARG A 206 -8.20 -27.04 -14.79
CA ARG A 206 -7.28 -28.05 -14.25
C ARG A 206 -7.26 -29.25 -15.22
N PRO A 207 -6.15 -29.99 -15.33
CA PRO A 207 -6.10 -31.23 -16.10
C PRO A 207 -7.24 -32.17 -15.66
N GLU A 208 -7.85 -32.85 -16.63
CA GLU A 208 -8.97 -33.76 -16.45
C GLU A 208 -8.72 -34.73 -15.29
N GLY A 209 -9.58 -34.71 -14.27
CA GLY A 209 -9.57 -35.72 -13.18
C GLY A 209 -9.69 -35.18 -11.76
N GLU A 210 -9.53 -33.88 -11.52
CA GLU A 210 -9.85 -33.29 -10.22
C GLU A 210 -11.19 -32.56 -10.28
N THR A 211 -12.09 -32.93 -9.35
CA THR A 211 -13.43 -32.37 -9.16
C THR A 211 -13.51 -30.88 -9.48
N THR A 212 -14.42 -30.53 -10.38
CA THR A 212 -14.88 -29.17 -10.69
C THR A 212 -15.30 -28.46 -9.41
N GLY A 213 -14.37 -27.80 -8.75
CA GLY A 213 -14.71 -26.79 -7.76
C GLY A 213 -14.94 -25.48 -8.48
N ASP A 214 -16.06 -24.83 -8.16
CA ASP A 214 -16.40 -23.47 -8.57
C ASP A 214 -15.43 -22.46 -7.92
N TYR A 215 -14.18 -22.48 -8.36
CA TYR A 215 -13.16 -21.57 -7.84
C TYR A 215 -13.11 -20.32 -8.71
N LEU A 216 -13.29 -19.18 -8.05
CA LEU A 216 -13.04 -17.87 -8.62
C LEU A 216 -11.55 -17.52 -8.48
N GLU A 217 -10.93 -17.14 -9.58
CA GLU A 217 -9.55 -16.65 -9.61
C GLU A 217 -9.51 -15.16 -9.95
N VAL A 218 -8.52 -14.45 -9.39
CA VAL A 218 -8.24 -13.07 -9.80
C VAL A 218 -7.82 -13.06 -11.27
N VAL A 219 -8.30 -12.07 -12.02
CA VAL A 219 -7.93 -11.92 -13.43
C VAL A 219 -6.65 -11.10 -13.58
N PRO A 220 -5.71 -11.49 -14.45
CA PRO A 220 -4.59 -10.63 -14.86
C PRO A 220 -5.07 -9.23 -15.31
N PHE A 221 -4.36 -8.17 -14.92
CA PHE A 221 -4.66 -6.78 -15.27
C PHE A 221 -3.55 -6.17 -16.15
N PRO A 222 -3.88 -5.43 -17.23
CA PRO A 222 -5.24 -5.11 -17.70
C PRO A 222 -5.97 -6.33 -18.27
N PHE A 223 -7.24 -6.50 -17.91
CA PHE A 223 -8.07 -7.56 -18.47
C PHE A 223 -8.37 -7.24 -19.92
N LYS A 224 -7.96 -8.13 -20.82
CA LYS A 224 -8.43 -8.15 -22.20
C LYS A 224 -9.52 -9.21 -22.29
N PRO A 225 -10.79 -8.85 -22.53
CA PRO A 225 -11.81 -9.83 -22.88
C PRO A 225 -11.30 -10.65 -24.07
N GLN A 226 -11.41 -11.98 -24.00
CA GLN A 226 -11.29 -12.78 -25.22
C GLN A 226 -12.54 -12.48 -26.04
N GLU A 227 -12.41 -11.67 -27.08
CA GLU A 227 -13.45 -11.59 -28.12
C GLU A 227 -13.61 -12.99 -28.75
N GLY A 228 -14.83 -13.52 -28.71
CA GLY A 228 -15.25 -14.62 -29.60
C GLY A 228 -15.09 -16.06 -29.10
N ALA A 229 -15.69 -16.44 -27.97
CA ALA A 229 -15.80 -17.87 -27.61
C ALA A 229 -17.22 -18.37 -27.25
N ASP A 230 -18.25 -17.51 -27.30
CA ASP A 230 -19.62 -17.86 -26.87
C ASP A 230 -20.70 -17.67 -27.96
N GLU A 231 -20.36 -17.71 -29.26
CA GLU A 231 -21.34 -17.56 -30.36
C GLU A 231 -21.45 -18.77 -31.32
N GLN A 232 -21.03 -19.97 -30.91
CA GLN A 232 -21.29 -21.18 -31.71
C GLN A 232 -21.71 -22.37 -30.84
N SER A 233 -22.89 -22.31 -30.24
CA SER A 233 -23.56 -23.50 -29.72
C SER A 233 -25.07 -23.36 -29.67
N GLU A 234 -25.71 -23.00 -30.80
CA GLU A 234 -27.13 -23.27 -31.04
C GLU A 234 -27.33 -23.64 -32.52
N GLN A 235 -26.97 -24.86 -32.89
CA GLN A 235 -27.58 -25.55 -34.02
C GLN A 235 -28.06 -26.92 -33.55
N CYS A 236 -29.33 -26.97 -33.15
CA CYS A 236 -30.08 -28.23 -33.07
C CYS A 236 -30.25 -28.78 -34.50
N PRO A 237 -29.86 -30.04 -34.79
CA PRO A 237 -30.21 -30.68 -36.03
C PRO A 237 -31.55 -31.40 -35.82
N ASP A 238 -32.64 -30.83 -36.33
CA ASP A 238 -33.88 -31.59 -36.51
C ASP A 238 -34.07 -31.94 -38.00
N GLN A 239 -33.85 -33.23 -38.26
CA GLN A 239 -34.68 -34.15 -39.04
C GLN A 239 -35.19 -33.70 -40.42
N GLN A 240 -34.60 -34.28 -41.46
CA GLN A 240 -35.26 -34.52 -42.74
C GLN A 240 -35.52 -36.02 -42.87
N GLU A 241 -36.80 -36.39 -42.93
CA GLU A 241 -37.29 -37.54 -43.70
C GLU A 241 -37.93 -37.03 -44.99
#